data_AF-A0A0R3SCS5-F1
#
_entry.id   AF-A0A0R3SCS5-F1
#
_cell.length_a   1.000
_cell.length_b   1.000
_cell.length_c   1.000
_cell.angle_alpha   90.00
_cell.angle_beta   90.00
_cell.angle_gamma   90.00
#
_symmetry.space_group_name_H-M   'P 1'
#
loop_
_entity.id
_entity.type
_entity.pdbx_description
1 polymer ?
#
loop_
_entity_poly.entity_id
_entity_poly.type
_entity_poly.pdbx_seq_one_letter_code
_entity_poly.pdbx_strand_id
1 'polypeptide(L)'
;MTQLLYIRTPLEDHNTLRNTAEPLHPCEDQRTGNEYSIALLRFDSREHAMNFLISAGFMDVSFLPDCDVYLMPLLKALKLGNCWSTFLITELVCRENYNYLPSRNKFYGIDEVGGVPVAVDTSYVDAIRSTRRQPAGFRIHQFPDRKTFVDWFNSRNGSEFKQDFRRISGLNTYLMTFF
;
A
#
# COMPACT_ATOMS: atom_id res chain seq x y z
N MET A 1 13.75 -9.28 10.45
CA MET A 1 12.37 -9.26 9.91
C MET A 1 12.39 -8.48 8.61
N THR A 2 11.90 -9.08 7.53
CA THR A 2 11.84 -8.45 6.20
C THR A 2 11.00 -7.18 6.25
N GLN A 3 11.46 -6.14 5.55
CA GLN A 3 10.82 -4.84 5.48
C GLN A 3 10.34 -4.55 4.07
N LEU A 4 9.25 -3.79 3.98
CA LEU A 4 8.77 -3.12 2.80
C LEU A 4 8.99 -1.62 2.96
N LEU A 5 9.83 -1.05 2.12
CA LEU A 5 9.98 0.38 1.97
C LEU A 5 8.91 0.86 1.01
N TYR A 6 8.06 1.76 1.49
CA TYR A 6 7.01 2.41 0.72
C TYR A 6 7.42 3.87 0.51
N ILE A 7 7.46 4.30 -0.74
CA ILE A 7 7.78 5.66 -1.13
C ILE A 7 6.57 6.20 -1.89
N ARG A 8 6.06 7.36 -1.49
CA ARG A 8 4.98 8.07 -2.18
C ARG A 8 5.43 9.45 -2.59
N THR A 9 5.27 9.78 -3.86
CA THR A 9 5.51 11.12 -4.40
C THR A 9 4.23 11.69 -5.00
N PRO A 10 3.98 13.01 -4.86
CA PRO A 10 2.94 13.68 -5.63
C PRO A 10 3.22 13.49 -7.12
N LEU A 11 2.18 13.27 -7.94
CA LEU A 11 2.31 13.46 -9.38
C LEU A 11 2.35 14.96 -9.65
N GLU A 12 3.47 15.46 -10.20
CA GLU A 12 3.49 16.73 -10.91
C GLU A 12 2.86 16.51 -12.31
N ASP A 13 2.31 17.55 -12.94
CA ASP A 13 1.60 17.56 -14.25
C ASP A 13 2.46 17.10 -15.46
N HIS A 14 3.46 16.27 -15.23
CA HIS A 14 4.34 15.70 -16.24
C HIS A 14 3.84 14.31 -16.64
N ASN A 15 3.54 14.18 -17.93
CA ASN A 15 2.97 13.07 -18.70
C ASN A 15 3.75 11.73 -18.64
N THR A 16 4.44 11.43 -17.56
CA THR A 16 5.37 10.31 -17.47
C THR A 16 5.39 9.76 -16.05
N LEU A 17 4.48 8.84 -15.74
CA LEU A 17 4.70 7.82 -14.70
C LEU A 17 3.83 6.60 -15.02
N ARG A 18 4.47 5.43 -15.11
CA ARG A 18 3.81 4.14 -15.41
C ARG A 18 3.16 3.50 -14.18
N ASN A 19 3.47 3.97 -12.97
CA ASN A 19 3.05 3.36 -11.71
C ASN A 19 2.21 4.36 -10.90
N THR A 20 0.97 4.58 -11.33
CA THR A 20 0.02 5.50 -10.69
C THR A 20 -0.89 4.75 -9.72
N ALA A 21 -1.09 5.31 -8.53
CA ALA A 21 -1.99 4.77 -7.53
C ALA A 21 -3.42 5.16 -7.89
N GLU A 22 -4.23 4.16 -8.26
CA GLU A 22 -5.61 4.35 -8.65
C GLU A 22 -6.53 4.17 -7.45
N PRO A 23 -7.19 5.24 -6.99
CA PRO A 23 -8.08 5.13 -5.85
C PRO A 23 -9.35 4.30 -6.18
N LEU A 24 -9.85 3.54 -5.19
CA LEU A 24 -10.92 2.57 -5.38
C LEU A 24 -12.28 3.04 -4.88
N HIS A 25 -13.16 3.41 -5.82
CA HIS A 25 -14.59 3.44 -5.56
C HIS A 25 -15.09 1.99 -5.53
N PRO A 26 -15.76 1.51 -4.45
CA PRO A 26 -16.56 2.28 -3.50
C PRO A 26 -16.01 2.19 -2.05
N CYS A 27 -14.70 2.03 -1.88
CA CYS A 27 -14.05 1.88 -0.57
C CYS A 27 -13.60 3.23 -0.02
N GLU A 28 -14.29 4.30 -0.40
CA GLU A 28 -13.97 5.68 -0.05
C GLU A 28 -14.97 6.20 0.98
N ASP A 29 -14.43 6.76 2.05
CA ASP A 29 -15.17 7.73 2.87
C ASP A 29 -14.61 9.15 2.69
N GLN A 30 -13.33 9.34 2.32
CA GLN A 30 -12.72 10.65 2.10
C GLN A 30 -11.56 10.53 1.11
N ARG A 31 -11.59 11.23 -0.03
CA ARG A 31 -10.41 11.42 -0.88
C ARG A 31 -9.82 12.80 -0.67
N THR A 32 -8.49 12.87 -0.61
CA THR A 32 -7.79 13.97 -1.27
C THR A 32 -7.70 13.57 -2.75
N GLY A 33 -8.21 14.41 -3.65
CA GLY A 33 -8.26 14.14 -5.10
C GLY A 33 -6.89 14.19 -5.80
N ASN A 34 -5.83 13.76 -5.10
CA ASN A 34 -4.46 13.85 -5.56
C ASN A 34 -4.00 12.49 -6.06
N GLU A 35 -3.48 12.44 -7.28
CA GLU A 35 -2.81 11.26 -7.82
C GLU A 35 -1.40 11.15 -7.25
N TYR A 36 -0.94 9.92 -7.04
CA TYR A 36 0.39 9.64 -6.50
C TYR A 36 1.15 8.61 -7.33
N SER A 37 2.47 8.75 -7.33
CA SER A 37 3.37 7.67 -7.70
C SER A 37 3.87 6.96 -6.46
N ILE A 38 3.92 5.64 -6.52
CA ILE A 38 4.37 4.79 -5.40
C ILE A 38 5.49 3.88 -5.88
N ALA A 39 6.53 3.73 -5.05
CA ALA A 39 7.51 2.68 -5.18
C ALA A 39 7.48 1.77 -3.95
N LEU A 40 7.60 0.46 -4.19
CA LEU A 40 7.68 -0.57 -3.16
C LEU A 40 9.00 -1.34 -3.31
N LEU A 41 9.85 -1.29 -2.29
CA LEU A 41 11.15 -1.95 -2.28
C LEU A 41 11.24 -2.91 -1.10
N ARG A 42 11.57 -4.17 -1.36
CA ARG A 42 11.72 -5.19 -0.32
C ARG A 42 13.17 -5.23 0.17
N PHE A 43 13.35 -5.27 1.49
CA PHE A 43 14.64 -5.48 2.14
C PHE A 43 14.56 -6.63 3.15
N ASP A 44 15.61 -7.41 3.29
CA ASP A 44 15.62 -8.54 4.24
C ASP A 44 15.72 -8.09 5.70
N SER A 45 16.19 -6.87 5.93
CA SER A 45 16.29 -6.27 7.26
C SER A 45 16.06 -4.76 7.23
N ARG A 46 15.74 -4.20 8.41
CA ARG A 46 15.68 -2.75 8.62
C ARG A 46 17.00 -2.07 8.30
N GLU A 47 18.11 -2.66 8.74
CA GLU A 47 19.45 -2.12 8.53
C GLU A 47 19.79 -1.97 7.04
N HIS A 48 19.48 -2.99 6.22
CA HIS A 48 19.68 -2.91 4.78
C HIS A 48 18.84 -1.80 4.14
N ALA A 49 17.59 -1.64 4.56
CA ALA A 49 16.74 -0.55 4.09
C ALA A 49 17.31 0.83 4.46
N MET A 50 17.79 1.00 5.69
CA MET A 50 18.40 2.26 6.14
C MET A 50 19.68 2.58 5.38
N ASN A 51 20.56 1.60 5.17
CA ASN A 51 21.79 1.77 4.40
C ASN A 51 21.50 2.17 2.95
N PHE A 52 20.47 1.58 2.34
CA PHE A 52 20.00 1.98 1.02
C PHE A 52 19.52 3.43 1.00
N LEU A 53 18.65 3.83 1.95
CA LEU A 53 18.11 5.18 2.03
C LEU A 53 19.18 6.26 2.16
N ILE A 54 20.22 5.97 2.96
CA ILE A 54 21.39 6.86 3.12
C ILE A 54 22.18 6.91 1.82
N SER A 55 22.54 5.76 1.24
CA SER A 55 23.44 5.67 0.09
C SER A 55 22.81 6.21 -1.20
N ALA A 56 21.52 5.99 -1.40
CA ALA A 56 20.78 6.44 -2.57
C ALA A 56 20.26 7.88 -2.44
N GLY A 57 20.55 8.58 -1.33
CA GLY A 57 20.19 9.98 -1.16
C GLY A 57 18.70 10.23 -0.87
N PHE A 58 17.91 9.21 -0.52
CA PHE A 58 16.49 9.40 -0.15
C PHE A 58 16.32 10.18 1.17
N MET A 59 17.37 10.22 1.99
CA MET A 59 17.44 11.09 3.17
C MET A 59 17.71 12.56 2.81
N ASP A 60 18.21 12.83 1.60
CA ASP A 60 18.46 14.17 1.11
C ASP A 60 17.17 14.78 0.55
N VAL A 61 16.72 15.87 1.16
CA VAL A 61 15.50 16.59 0.79
C VAL A 61 15.57 17.12 -0.65
N SER A 62 16.79 17.36 -1.17
CA SER A 62 17.02 17.88 -2.52
C SER A 62 16.84 16.85 -3.63
N PHE A 63 16.97 15.54 -3.35
CA PHE A 63 16.88 14.49 -4.37
C PHE A 63 15.44 14.22 -4.82
N LEU A 64 14.53 14.08 -3.85
CA LEU A 64 13.09 13.97 -4.08
C LEU A 64 12.37 14.95 -3.15
N PRO A 65 12.12 16.20 -3.58
CA PRO A 65 11.30 17.12 -2.80
C PRO A 65 9.90 16.53 -2.63
N ASP A 66 9.31 16.74 -1.47
CA ASP A 66 7.93 16.34 -1.17
C ASP A 66 7.55 14.85 -1.22
N CYS A 67 8.52 13.93 -1.04
CA CYS A 67 8.23 12.51 -0.89
C CYS A 67 7.94 12.09 0.56
N ASP A 68 7.01 11.16 0.73
CA ASP A 68 6.82 10.40 1.97
C ASP A 68 7.52 9.04 1.86
N VAL A 69 8.25 8.66 2.90
CA VAL A 69 9.01 7.40 2.98
C VAL A 69 8.67 6.69 4.28
N TYR A 70 8.08 5.50 4.15
CA TYR A 70 7.66 4.67 5.28
C TYR A 70 8.34 3.30 5.21
N LEU A 71 8.78 2.80 6.36
CA LEU A 71 9.27 1.44 6.50
C LEU A 71 8.25 0.58 7.24
N MET A 72 7.85 -0.54 6.64
CA MET A 72 6.79 -1.40 7.17
C MET A 72 7.26 -2.86 7.29
N PRO A 73 6.91 -3.56 8.38
CA PRO A 73 7.22 -4.98 8.51
C PRO A 73 6.35 -5.83 7.59
N LEU A 74 6.97 -6.75 6.86
CA LEU A 74 6.23 -7.76 6.10
C LEU A 74 5.78 -8.90 7.02
N LEU A 75 4.49 -9.22 6.97
CA LEU A 75 3.90 -10.36 7.67
C LEU A 75 3.93 -11.64 6.83
N LYS A 76 3.97 -11.50 5.51
CA LYS A 76 4.07 -12.60 4.55
C LYS A 76 5.08 -12.25 3.47
N ALA A 77 5.72 -13.29 2.91
CA ALA A 77 6.60 -13.10 1.77
C ALA A 77 5.79 -12.62 0.56
N LEU A 78 6.26 -11.54 -0.07
CA LEU A 78 5.74 -11.10 -1.36
C LEU A 78 6.13 -12.10 -2.45
N LYS A 79 5.24 -12.31 -3.42
CA LYS A 79 5.58 -13.04 -4.65
C LYS A 79 6.26 -12.07 -5.60
N LEU A 80 7.51 -12.33 -5.95
CA LEU A 80 8.30 -11.50 -6.86
C LEU A 80 8.36 -12.17 -8.24
N GLY A 81 8.31 -11.39 -9.32
CA GLY A 81 8.43 -11.88 -10.71
C GLY A 81 7.54 -11.11 -11.69
N ASN A 82 7.60 -11.49 -12.96
CA ASN A 82 6.96 -10.76 -14.09
C ASN A 82 5.41 -10.74 -14.08
N CYS A 83 4.76 -11.39 -13.12
CA CYS A 83 3.31 -11.62 -13.10
C CYS A 83 2.66 -11.30 -11.74
N TRP A 84 3.31 -10.48 -10.88
CA TRP A 84 2.87 -10.23 -9.50
C TRP A 84 2.97 -8.76 -9.10
N SER A 85 2.34 -7.90 -9.89
CA SER A 85 2.59 -6.46 -9.87
C SER A 85 1.47 -5.61 -9.29
N THR A 86 0.37 -6.20 -8.82
CA THR A 86 -0.78 -5.42 -8.34
C THR A 86 -0.90 -5.48 -6.82
N PHE A 87 -1.02 -4.32 -6.18
CA PHE A 87 -1.11 -4.14 -4.74
C PHE A 87 -2.35 -3.33 -4.39
N LEU A 88 -3.20 -3.89 -3.53
CA LEU A 88 -4.29 -3.18 -2.88
C LEU A 88 -3.77 -2.64 -1.57
N ILE A 89 -3.75 -1.32 -1.43
CA ILE A 89 -3.15 -0.62 -0.30
C ILE A 89 -4.25 0.20 0.38
N THR A 90 -4.36 0.01 1.69
CA THR A 90 -5.27 0.74 2.56
C THR A 90 -4.45 1.51 3.60
N GLU A 91 -4.60 2.83 3.61
CA GLU A 91 -4.05 3.73 4.63
C GLU A 91 -5.14 4.14 5.63
N LEU A 92 -4.83 4.01 6.92
CA LEU A 92 -5.66 4.54 7.99
C LEU A 92 -5.28 5.98 8.30
N VAL A 93 -6.27 6.87 8.35
CA VAL A 93 -6.07 8.27 8.77
C VAL A 93 -6.04 8.40 10.31
N CYS A 94 -6.73 7.51 11.02
CA CYS A 94 -6.94 7.54 12.46
C CYS A 94 -6.60 6.18 13.09
N ARG A 95 -5.85 6.17 14.20
CA ARG A 95 -5.35 4.92 14.81
C ARG A 95 -6.47 4.12 15.47
N GLU A 96 -7.45 4.81 16.03
CA GLU A 96 -8.63 4.25 16.67
C GLU A 96 -9.43 3.38 15.69
N ASN A 97 -9.40 3.75 14.40
CA ASN A 97 -10.10 3.02 13.36
C ASN A 97 -9.43 1.69 12.98
N TYR A 98 -8.20 1.46 13.42
CA TYR A 98 -7.52 0.17 13.24
C TYR A 98 -8.31 -0.98 13.87
N ASN A 99 -8.98 -0.75 15.00
CA ASN A 99 -9.79 -1.77 15.68
C ASN A 99 -11.06 -2.17 14.90
N TYR A 100 -11.50 -1.34 13.95
CA TYR A 100 -12.62 -1.66 13.06
C TYR A 100 -12.17 -2.39 11.79
N LEU A 101 -10.86 -2.50 11.53
CA LEU A 101 -10.38 -3.32 10.44
C LEU A 101 -10.80 -4.78 10.66
N PRO A 102 -11.18 -5.49 9.59
CA PRO A 102 -11.43 -6.92 9.67
C PRO A 102 -10.21 -7.65 10.23
N SER A 103 -10.44 -8.78 10.90
CA SER A 103 -9.35 -9.61 11.42
C SER A 103 -8.30 -9.87 10.35
N ARG A 104 -7.02 -9.83 10.72
CA ARG A 104 -5.90 -10.16 9.83
C ARG A 104 -5.99 -11.58 9.25
N ASN A 105 -6.80 -12.45 9.86
CA ASN A 105 -7.06 -13.82 9.39
C ASN A 105 -8.24 -13.92 8.40
N LYS A 106 -8.95 -12.81 8.14
CA LYS A 106 -10.02 -12.75 7.14
C LYS A 106 -9.40 -12.41 5.78
N PHE A 107 -9.13 -13.44 4.99
CA PHE A 107 -8.37 -13.31 3.74
C PHE A 107 -9.21 -12.98 2.51
N TYR A 108 -10.54 -13.09 2.59
CA TYR A 108 -11.46 -12.85 1.47
C TYR A 108 -11.12 -13.68 0.22
N GLY A 109 -10.62 -14.91 0.38
CA GLY A 109 -10.22 -15.78 -0.73
C GLY A 109 -9.16 -15.18 -1.67
N ILE A 110 -8.38 -14.19 -1.21
CA ILE A 110 -7.31 -13.59 -2.01
C ILE A 110 -6.22 -14.62 -2.32
N ASP A 111 -5.96 -15.53 -1.40
CA ASP A 111 -5.05 -16.67 -1.58
C ASP A 111 -5.56 -17.67 -2.61
N GLU A 112 -6.87 -17.88 -2.71
CA GLU A 112 -7.50 -18.77 -3.70
C GLU A 112 -7.30 -18.28 -5.14
N VAL A 113 -7.24 -16.96 -5.35
CA VAL A 113 -6.89 -16.35 -6.64
C VAL A 113 -5.38 -16.15 -6.83
N GLY A 114 -4.58 -16.82 -6.01
CA GLY A 114 -3.12 -16.81 -6.07
C GLY A 114 -2.46 -15.60 -5.40
N GLY A 115 -3.21 -14.65 -4.85
CA GLY A 115 -2.68 -13.46 -4.18
C GLY A 115 -1.99 -13.73 -2.83
N VAL A 116 -1.48 -12.66 -2.23
CA VAL A 116 -0.92 -12.65 -0.87
C VAL A 116 -1.80 -11.76 0.02
N PRO A 117 -2.74 -12.33 0.80
CA PRO A 117 -3.58 -11.55 1.68
C PRO A 117 -2.78 -11.02 2.87
N VAL A 118 -2.93 -9.75 3.20
CA VAL A 118 -2.37 -9.14 4.42
C VAL A 118 -0.84 -9.31 4.46
N ALA A 119 -0.18 -8.89 3.37
CA ALA A 119 1.27 -8.86 3.26
C ALA A 119 1.89 -7.88 4.26
N VAL A 120 1.21 -6.75 4.48
CA VAL A 120 1.50 -5.78 5.55
C VAL A 120 0.21 -5.53 6.31
N ASP A 121 0.31 -5.45 7.64
CA ASP A 121 -0.74 -4.97 8.53
C ASP A 121 -0.10 -4.37 9.77
N THR A 122 -0.16 -3.04 9.90
CA THR A 122 0.46 -2.33 11.02
C THR A 122 -0.36 -1.11 11.42
N SER A 123 -0.48 -0.90 12.73
CA SER A 123 -0.99 0.33 13.35
C SER A 123 0.14 1.29 13.77
N TYR A 124 1.38 0.97 13.39
CA TYR A 124 2.57 1.77 13.67
C TYR A 124 3.41 1.87 12.40
N VAL A 125 3.60 3.10 11.95
CA VAL A 125 4.34 3.40 10.71
C VAL A 125 5.63 4.07 11.10
N ASP A 126 6.76 3.45 10.76
CA ASP A 126 8.05 4.10 10.90
C ASP A 126 8.25 5.08 9.74
N ALA A 127 7.98 6.35 10.01
CA ALA A 127 8.14 7.42 9.04
C ALA A 127 9.59 7.89 9.03
N ILE A 128 10.32 7.50 7.99
CA ILE A 128 11.66 8.01 7.74
C ILE A 128 11.59 9.45 7.23
N ARG A 129 10.58 9.74 6.41
CA ARG A 129 10.24 11.09 5.96
C ARG A 129 8.73 11.18 5.77
N SER A 130 8.13 12.26 6.27
CA SER A 130 6.70 12.54 6.09
C SER A 130 6.55 14.03 5.86
N THR A 131 6.31 14.43 4.62
CA THR A 131 6.03 15.83 4.27
C THR A 131 4.55 16.15 4.46
N ARG A 132 3.71 15.11 4.49
CA ARG A 132 2.26 15.19 4.68
C ARG A 132 1.83 14.62 6.03
N ARG A 133 0.52 14.58 6.25
CA ARG A 133 -0.08 13.88 7.38
C ARG A 133 0.30 12.40 7.33
N GLN A 134 1.03 11.96 8.34
CA GLN A 134 1.44 10.57 8.52
C GLN A 134 0.21 9.66 8.64
N PRO A 135 0.11 8.58 7.85
CA PRO A 135 -0.90 7.55 8.06
C PRO A 135 -0.73 6.89 9.43
N ALA A 136 -1.86 6.62 10.10
CA ALA A 136 -1.88 5.92 11.38
C ALA A 136 -1.62 4.41 11.24
N GLY A 137 -1.72 3.87 10.03
CA GLY A 137 -1.49 2.46 9.77
C GLY A 137 -1.67 2.10 8.30
N PHE A 138 -1.21 0.90 7.95
CA PHE A 138 -1.32 0.35 6.61
C PHE A 138 -1.82 -1.09 6.65
N ARG A 139 -2.64 -1.45 5.65
CA ARG A 139 -2.88 -2.83 5.27
C ARG A 139 -2.66 -3.01 3.77
N ILE A 140 -1.85 -3.99 3.39
CA ILE A 140 -1.49 -4.24 1.98
C ILE A 140 -1.80 -5.69 1.62
N HIS A 141 -2.47 -5.87 0.48
CA HIS A 141 -2.68 -7.16 -0.17
C HIS A 141 -1.99 -7.14 -1.53
N GLN A 142 -1.48 -8.29 -1.97
CA GLN A 142 -0.88 -8.47 -3.30
C GLN A 142 -1.76 -9.37 -4.16
N PHE A 143 -1.85 -9.06 -5.44
CA PHE A 143 -2.50 -9.84 -6.49
C PHE A 143 -1.50 -10.14 -7.61
N PRO A 144 -1.72 -11.20 -8.42
CA PRO A 144 -0.87 -11.45 -9.59
C PRO A 144 -0.88 -10.26 -10.54
N ASP A 145 -2.06 -9.87 -10.98
CA ASP A 145 -2.21 -8.79 -11.94
C ASP A 145 -3.54 -8.06 -11.72
N ARG A 146 -3.69 -6.95 -12.44
CA ARG A 146 -4.88 -6.12 -12.40
C ARG A 146 -6.14 -6.90 -12.78
N LYS A 147 -6.05 -7.79 -13.77
CA LYS A 147 -7.20 -8.58 -14.22
C LYS A 147 -7.72 -9.46 -13.08
N THR A 148 -6.83 -10.17 -12.42
CA THR A 148 -7.15 -11.05 -11.28
C THR A 148 -7.74 -10.25 -10.12
N PHE A 149 -7.17 -9.06 -9.83
CA PHE A 149 -7.76 -8.16 -8.84
C PHE A 149 -9.20 -7.77 -9.23
N VAL A 150 -9.44 -7.34 -10.46
CA VAL A 150 -10.77 -6.90 -10.92
C VAL A 150 -11.78 -8.04 -10.86
N ASP A 151 -11.40 -9.24 -11.32
CA ASP A 151 -12.24 -10.43 -11.26
C ASP A 151 -12.59 -10.79 -9.81
N TRP A 152 -11.61 -10.76 -8.91
CA TRP A 152 -11.82 -10.96 -7.47
C TRP A 152 -12.71 -9.87 -6.86
N PHE A 153 -12.48 -8.59 -7.17
CA PHE A 153 -13.20 -7.46 -6.59
C PHE A 153 -14.69 -7.44 -6.98
N ASN A 154 -15.02 -8.02 -8.14
CA ASN A 154 -16.38 -8.21 -8.63
C ASN A 154 -17.03 -9.52 -8.18
N SER A 155 -16.29 -10.40 -7.51
CA SER A 155 -16.81 -11.66 -6.97
C SER A 155 -17.62 -11.47 -5.67
N ARG A 156 -18.17 -12.57 -5.14
CA ARG A 156 -18.79 -12.61 -3.81
C ARG A 156 -17.81 -12.19 -2.71
N ASN A 157 -16.57 -12.67 -2.76
CA ASN A 157 -15.53 -12.35 -1.77
C ASN A 157 -15.15 -10.86 -1.83
N GLY A 158 -15.01 -10.30 -3.03
CA GLY A 158 -14.79 -8.86 -3.21
C GLY A 158 -15.97 -8.02 -2.72
N SER A 159 -17.20 -8.51 -2.85
CA SER A 159 -18.40 -7.84 -2.33
C SER A 159 -18.44 -7.79 -0.80
N GLU A 160 -18.04 -8.88 -0.15
CA GLU A 160 -17.87 -8.92 1.31
C GLU A 160 -16.76 -7.97 1.78
N PHE A 161 -15.61 -7.98 1.10
CA PHE A 161 -14.50 -7.04 1.36
C PHE A 161 -14.99 -5.59 1.31
N LYS A 162 -15.69 -5.21 0.23
CA LYS A 162 -16.26 -3.85 0.07
C LYS A 162 -17.21 -3.50 1.21
N GLN A 163 -18.05 -4.43 1.65
CA GLN A 163 -19.02 -4.18 2.72
C GLN A 163 -18.33 -3.91 4.05
N ASP A 164 -17.28 -4.66 4.37
CA ASP A 164 -16.53 -4.47 5.61
C ASP A 164 -15.75 -3.16 5.61
N PHE A 165 -15.01 -2.87 4.53
CA PHE A 165 -14.14 -1.70 4.46
C PHE A 165 -14.91 -0.39 4.33
N ARG A 166 -16.08 -0.37 3.70
CA ARG A 166 -16.97 0.81 3.64
C ARG A 166 -17.46 1.32 4.98
N ARG A 167 -17.41 0.49 6.03
CA ARG A 167 -17.91 0.87 7.37
C ARG A 167 -16.85 1.59 8.20
N ILE A 168 -15.63 1.71 7.68
CA ILE A 168 -14.48 2.21 8.41
C ILE A 168 -14.17 3.61 7.89
N SER A 169 -14.45 4.60 8.73
CA SER A 169 -14.20 5.99 8.38
C SER A 169 -12.70 6.28 8.23
N GLY A 170 -12.34 7.23 7.37
CA GLY A 170 -10.96 7.67 7.21
C GLY A 170 -10.01 6.59 6.67
N LEU A 171 -10.50 5.73 5.78
CA LEU A 171 -9.66 4.85 4.97
C LEU A 171 -9.39 5.45 3.59
N ASN A 172 -8.12 5.58 3.23
CA ASN A 172 -7.72 5.78 1.84
C ASN A 172 -7.39 4.42 1.25
N THR A 173 -8.11 4.00 0.21
CA THR A 173 -7.86 2.72 -0.45
C THR A 173 -7.53 2.94 -1.91
N TYR A 174 -6.41 2.41 -2.36
CA TYR A 174 -5.95 2.53 -3.74
C TYR A 174 -5.30 1.24 -4.24
N LEU A 175 -5.34 1.08 -5.56
CA LEU A 175 -4.73 0.01 -6.31
C LEU A 175 -3.47 0.54 -6.98
N MET A 176 -2.34 -0.11 -6.76
CA MET A 176 -1.10 0.18 -7.48
C MET A 176 -0.75 -1.01 -8.36
N THR A 177 -0.43 -0.78 -9.63
CA THR A 177 0.07 -1.82 -10.55
C THR A 177 1.41 -1.40 -11.13
N PHE A 178 2.41 -2.29 -11.03
CA PHE A 178 3.74 -2.09 -11.61
C PHE A 178 3.82 -2.75 -13.01
N PHE A 179 4.48 -2.10 -13.96
CA PHE A 179 4.64 -2.59 -15.34
C PHE A 179 6.10 -2.78 -15.74
#